data_AF-A0A6P6BGB5-F1
#
_entry.id   AF-A0A6P6BGB5-F1
#
_cell.length_a   1.000
_cell.length_b   1.000
_cell.length_c   1.000
_cell.angle_alpha   90.00
_cell.angle_beta   90.00
_cell.angle_gamma   90.00
#
_symmetry.space_group_name_H-M   'P 1'
#
loop_
_entity.id
_entity.type
_entity.pdbx_description
1 polymer ?
#
loop_
_entity_poly.entity_id
_entity_poly.type
_entity_poly.pdbx_seq_one_letter_code
_entity_poly.pdbx_strand_id
1 'polypeptide(L)'
;MRALLTPETSLSFSSINTNSRNPNLSRTSTSLHFLKNDGAHRLIGRKSRFTATRAMLDSATIEQLGLKESDIRNPAISSTYRNSKLLKPNQAVLEAQARVCTGPMQTRPLSEEQAFKVMDTILRSVRGELKDEEQVSKAQLGAFFAGMTIRANAFPEATQWSEGERHAMNIFWPLLVRALPPDVIFIADPEGSIMGLGSSIGPQFVGNGTSEMRLVGALREILAGGHLGYEEVQGVLRDVLPLKLEDGKSTGVSESLLSAFLIGQRMNRETDRELKAYCLAFDDELGPAPVAELDPVTVNLPCFMVWNGCHLRYSLIGLREQIKKRPPLATTEKVQQFIRAKGRESIVAGFYHEAYEEPLLMLMKRRGVHSGLVVKGEEGALSMTTRLRSANASKGLPVNYCSGFRSVGMESAFEVDGVSRQSFRLEVNATDYGFEPTDTPRTDRSVSKNIELGLAALHGQKGAAYDRIVFNAGIVDHLLGCEGAEDVSLALDRAREAIDTGKALKRLLNYIKMSHKFK
;
A
#
# COMPACT_ATOMS: atom_id res chain seq x y z
N MET A 1 53.24 -9.30 18.87
CA MET A 1 54.56 -9.74 19.40
C MET A 1 54.46 -11.22 19.78
N ARG A 2 55.53 -11.97 19.49
CA ARG A 2 55.63 -13.42 19.21
C ARG A 2 55.04 -13.85 17.87
N ALA A 3 55.68 -14.68 17.06
CA ALA A 3 57.09 -14.90 16.69
C ALA A 3 57.04 -15.81 15.46
N LEU A 4 57.88 -15.50 14.46
CA LEU A 4 58.09 -16.26 13.23
C LEU A 4 58.83 -17.58 13.50
N LEU A 5 58.66 -18.58 12.63
CA LEU A 5 59.71 -19.18 11.79
C LEU A 5 59.20 -20.41 11.00
N THR A 6 59.16 -20.26 9.67
CA THR A 6 59.16 -21.25 8.56
C THR A 6 60.57 -21.87 8.37
N PRO A 7 61.00 -22.57 7.27
CA PRO A 7 60.37 -23.17 6.05
C PRO A 7 60.84 -24.66 5.81
N GLU A 8 60.50 -25.44 4.76
CA GLU A 8 60.94 -25.46 3.34
C GLU A 8 60.26 -26.64 2.57
N THR A 9 59.57 -26.46 1.42
CA THR A 9 59.97 -26.64 -0.01
C THR A 9 60.36 -28.08 -0.44
N SER A 10 59.92 -28.70 -1.55
CA SER A 10 59.76 -28.29 -2.97
C SER A 10 59.03 -29.45 -3.72
N LEU A 11 58.27 -29.26 -4.81
CA LEU A 11 58.64 -29.18 -6.25
C LEU A 11 57.29 -29.16 -7.06
N SER A 12 57.12 -28.75 -8.32
CA SER A 12 57.73 -27.76 -9.22
C SER A 12 56.93 -27.77 -10.56
N PHE A 13 56.66 -26.60 -11.16
CA PHE A 13 56.41 -26.29 -12.61
C PHE A 13 55.19 -26.92 -13.35
N SER A 14 54.52 -26.31 -14.34
CA SER A 14 54.64 -25.03 -15.07
C SER A 14 53.37 -24.76 -15.90
N SER A 15 53.17 -23.48 -16.21
CA SER A 15 52.16 -22.80 -17.03
C SER A 15 51.90 -23.31 -18.47
N ILE A 16 50.64 -23.25 -18.93
CA ILE A 16 50.26 -22.84 -20.30
C ILE A 16 48.95 -22.01 -20.26
N ASN A 17 48.93 -20.97 -21.09
CA ASN A 17 47.93 -19.92 -21.29
C ASN A 17 46.85 -20.35 -22.31
N THR A 18 45.58 -19.91 -22.20
CA THR A 18 44.69 -19.52 -23.33
C THR A 18 43.24 -19.20 -22.89
N ASN A 19 42.70 -18.11 -23.42
CA ASN A 19 41.29 -17.70 -23.39
C ASN A 19 40.42 -18.56 -24.32
N SER A 20 39.17 -18.91 -23.94
CA SER A 20 37.93 -18.47 -24.65
C SER A 20 36.62 -19.06 -24.07
N ARG A 21 35.60 -18.20 -24.00
CA ARG A 21 34.13 -18.36 -24.21
C ARG A 21 33.26 -19.36 -23.39
N ASN A 22 32.18 -18.78 -22.84
CA ASN A 22 30.92 -19.38 -22.33
C ASN A 22 30.37 -20.57 -23.14
N PRO A 23 29.57 -21.43 -22.48
CA PRO A 23 28.13 -21.40 -22.71
C PRO A 23 27.25 -21.50 -21.44
N ASN A 24 26.01 -21.03 -21.60
CA ASN A 24 24.93 -20.88 -20.62
C ASN A 24 24.55 -22.18 -19.87
N LEU A 25 24.23 -22.05 -18.57
CA LEU A 25 23.43 -23.04 -17.83
C LEU A 25 22.00 -22.53 -17.64
N SER A 26 21.05 -23.37 -18.05
CA SER A 26 19.62 -23.15 -18.14
C SER A 26 18.92 -23.00 -16.78
N ARG A 27 17.98 -22.05 -16.73
CA ARG A 27 16.96 -21.92 -15.67
C ARG A 27 15.92 -23.03 -15.85
N THR A 28 15.89 -24.00 -14.95
CA THR A 28 14.79 -24.95 -14.81
C THR A 28 13.61 -24.25 -14.11
N SER A 29 12.61 -23.88 -14.91
CA SER A 29 11.28 -23.47 -14.43
C SER A 29 10.42 -24.73 -14.31
N THR A 30 10.03 -25.12 -13.10
CA THR A 30 8.98 -26.12 -12.89
C THR A 30 7.62 -25.49 -13.23
N SER A 31 7.17 -25.65 -14.48
CA SER A 31 5.79 -25.36 -14.88
C SER A 31 4.88 -26.53 -14.45
N LEU A 32 3.81 -26.23 -13.72
CA LEU A 32 2.69 -27.16 -13.57
C LEU A 32 1.91 -27.17 -14.89
N HIS A 33 2.20 -28.13 -15.76
CA HIS A 33 1.39 -28.41 -16.94
C HIS A 33 0.17 -29.24 -16.52
N PHE A 34 -1.03 -28.67 -16.65
CA PHE A 34 -2.28 -29.42 -16.54
C PHE A 34 -2.61 -30.07 -17.89
N LEU A 35 -2.77 -31.39 -17.88
CA LEU A 35 -3.17 -32.19 -19.03
C LEU A 35 -4.62 -31.89 -19.42
N LYS A 36 -4.80 -31.52 -20.68
CA LYS A 36 -6.08 -31.30 -21.33
C LYS A 36 -6.78 -32.65 -21.49
N ASN A 37 -7.91 -32.86 -20.83
CA ASN A 37 -8.72 -34.06 -21.05
C ASN A 37 -9.75 -33.75 -22.14
N ASP A 38 -9.62 -34.43 -23.28
CA ASP A 38 -10.52 -34.32 -24.43
C ASP A 38 -11.90 -34.90 -24.09
N GLY A 39 -12.90 -34.02 -24.00
CA GLY A 39 -14.31 -34.39 -23.85
C GLY A 39 -15.16 -33.59 -24.84
N ALA A 40 -15.49 -34.22 -25.96
CA ALA A 40 -16.28 -33.63 -27.03
C ALA A 40 -17.69 -33.23 -26.56
N HIS A 41 -17.98 -31.93 -26.51
CA HIS A 41 -19.35 -31.42 -26.43
C HIS A 41 -19.63 -30.36 -27.48
N ARG A 42 -20.73 -30.60 -28.20
CA ARG A 42 -21.21 -29.94 -29.42
C ARG A 42 -21.38 -28.42 -29.24
N LEU A 43 -20.62 -27.64 -29.98
CA LEU A 43 -20.82 -26.20 -30.16
C LEU A 43 -22.05 -25.93 -31.03
N ILE A 44 -23.18 -25.56 -30.41
CA ILE A 44 -24.27 -24.91 -31.13
C ILE A 44 -23.94 -23.41 -31.19
N GLY A 45 -23.43 -22.97 -32.33
CA GLY A 45 -23.16 -21.56 -32.61
C GLY A 45 -24.46 -20.75 -32.59
N ARG A 46 -24.69 -19.99 -31.53
CA ARG A 46 -25.76 -18.99 -31.45
C ARG A 46 -25.14 -17.61 -31.69
N LYS A 47 -25.40 -17.04 -32.87
CA LYS A 47 -25.01 -15.66 -33.22
C LYS A 47 -25.57 -14.69 -32.18
N SER A 48 -24.69 -14.00 -31.45
CA SER A 48 -25.07 -12.91 -30.54
C SER A 48 -25.43 -11.67 -31.35
N ARG A 49 -26.70 -11.26 -31.32
CA ARG A 49 -27.12 -9.92 -31.74
C ARG A 49 -26.90 -9.01 -30.54
N PHE A 50 -25.90 -8.15 -30.61
CA PHE A 50 -25.68 -7.07 -29.64
C PHE A 50 -26.80 -6.03 -29.79
N THR A 51 -27.84 -6.12 -28.97
CA THR A 51 -28.71 -4.98 -28.69
C THR A 51 -28.11 -4.24 -27.50
N ALA A 52 -27.45 -3.11 -27.77
CA ALA A 52 -27.03 -2.16 -26.75
C ALA A 52 -28.28 -1.46 -26.18
N THR A 53 -28.98 -2.10 -25.25
CA THR A 53 -29.94 -1.42 -24.39
C THR A 53 -29.16 -0.52 -23.44
N ARG A 54 -29.24 0.78 -23.69
CA ARG A 54 -28.79 1.84 -22.78
C ARG A 54 -29.63 1.72 -21.52
N ALA A 55 -29.16 0.95 -20.53
CA ALA A 55 -29.69 1.05 -19.19
C ALA A 55 -29.39 2.49 -18.73
N MET A 56 -30.42 3.29 -18.49
CA MET A 56 -30.30 4.42 -17.59
C MET A 56 -30.67 3.90 -16.20
N LEU A 57 -30.05 4.44 -15.16
CA LEU A 57 -30.48 4.23 -13.79
C LEU A 57 -31.97 4.63 -13.71
N ASP A 58 -32.87 3.65 -13.72
CA ASP A 58 -34.29 3.92 -13.55
C ASP A 58 -34.51 4.40 -12.11
N SER A 59 -35.37 5.39 -11.94
CA SER A 59 -35.76 5.96 -10.64
C SER A 59 -36.19 4.86 -9.65
N ALA A 60 -36.80 3.78 -10.16
CA ALA A 60 -37.20 2.62 -9.37
C ALA A 60 -36.00 1.87 -8.72
N THR A 61 -34.84 1.84 -9.39
CA THR A 61 -33.63 1.15 -8.87
C THR A 61 -32.96 1.98 -7.77
N ILE A 62 -33.02 3.32 -7.89
CA ILE A 62 -32.51 4.26 -6.89
C ILE A 62 -33.37 4.20 -5.61
N GLU A 63 -34.70 4.17 -5.76
CA GLU A 63 -35.64 3.98 -4.64
C GLU A 63 -35.45 2.62 -3.96
N GLN A 64 -35.26 1.54 -4.72
CA GLN A 64 -35.07 0.19 -4.16
C GLN A 64 -33.75 0.05 -3.37
N LEU A 65 -32.74 0.85 -3.70
CA LEU A 65 -31.46 0.90 -2.98
C LEU A 65 -31.46 1.93 -1.84
N GLY A 66 -32.50 2.78 -1.75
CA GLY A 66 -32.57 3.87 -0.77
C GLY A 66 -31.42 4.87 -0.86
N LEU A 67 -30.77 4.98 -2.03
CA LEU A 67 -29.63 5.87 -2.26
C LEU A 67 -30.17 7.24 -2.65
N LYS A 68 -29.85 8.29 -1.88
CA LYS A 68 -30.14 9.66 -2.32
C LYS A 68 -29.12 10.07 -3.37
N GLU A 69 -29.47 10.99 -4.26
CA GLU A 69 -28.53 11.55 -5.25
C GLU A 69 -27.29 12.20 -4.57
N SER A 70 -27.46 12.69 -3.33
CA SER A 70 -26.36 13.14 -2.46
C SER A 70 -25.34 12.06 -2.11
N ASP A 71 -25.73 10.79 -2.13
CA ASP A 71 -24.92 9.62 -1.72
C ASP A 71 -24.12 9.05 -2.91
N ILE A 72 -24.48 9.43 -4.14
CA ILE A 72 -23.82 9.01 -5.39
C ILE A 72 -22.59 9.90 -5.66
N ARG A 73 -21.66 9.95 -4.69
CA ARG A 73 -20.43 10.75 -4.79
C ARG A 73 -19.20 9.87 -4.77
N ASN A 74 -18.25 10.12 -5.69
CA ASN A 74 -17.05 9.30 -5.81
C ASN A 74 -16.10 9.64 -4.66
N PRO A 75 -15.79 8.74 -3.71
CA PRO A 75 -14.86 9.05 -2.63
C PRO A 75 -13.44 9.33 -3.13
N ALA A 76 -13.06 8.80 -4.30
CA ALA A 76 -11.75 8.98 -4.90
C ALA A 76 -11.58 10.31 -5.67
N ILE A 77 -12.68 11.03 -5.95
CA ILE A 77 -12.67 12.28 -6.75
C ILE A 77 -13.36 13.42 -6.01
N SER A 78 -14.26 13.12 -5.08
CA SER A 78 -15.03 14.12 -4.38
C SER A 78 -14.20 14.78 -3.28
N SER A 79 -13.98 16.09 -3.43
CA SER A 79 -13.44 16.95 -2.39
C SER A 79 -14.33 17.04 -1.14
N THR A 80 -15.54 16.44 -1.13
CA THR A 80 -16.46 16.50 0.01
C THR A 80 -16.29 15.40 1.08
N TYR A 81 -15.47 14.37 0.83
CA TYR A 81 -14.98 13.49 1.91
C TYR A 81 -13.80 14.08 2.66
N ARG A 82 -13.16 15.11 2.08
CA ARG A 82 -12.22 15.94 2.80
C ARG A 82 -12.98 16.69 3.87
N ASN A 83 -12.53 16.60 5.11
CA ASN A 83 -13.06 17.44 6.16
C ASN A 83 -12.76 18.90 5.79
N SER A 84 -13.80 19.70 5.53
CA SER A 84 -13.67 21.10 5.12
C SER A 84 -12.93 21.96 6.16
N LYS A 85 -12.81 21.47 7.41
CA LYS A 85 -12.02 22.08 8.47
C LYS A 85 -10.50 21.89 8.31
N LEU A 86 -10.05 21.00 7.43
CA LEU A 86 -8.63 20.73 7.19
C LEU A 86 -8.08 21.63 6.07
N LEU A 87 -7.17 22.54 6.44
CA LEU A 87 -6.45 23.42 5.52
C LEU A 87 -5.77 22.64 4.39
N LYS A 88 -5.68 23.23 3.20
CA LYS A 88 -4.94 22.64 2.08
C LYS A 88 -3.43 22.69 2.34
N PRO A 89 -2.68 21.67 1.91
CA PRO A 89 -1.23 21.76 1.92
C PRO A 89 -0.78 22.87 0.96
N ASN A 90 0.30 23.56 1.30
CA ASN A 90 0.93 24.51 0.41
C ASN A 90 1.37 23.79 -0.87
N GLN A 91 0.91 24.29 -2.02
CA GLN A 91 1.06 23.61 -3.31
C GLN A 91 2.52 23.55 -3.79
N ALA A 92 3.32 24.60 -3.55
CA ALA A 92 4.72 24.64 -3.98
C ALA A 92 5.56 23.59 -3.22
N VAL A 93 5.38 23.49 -1.91
CA VAL A 93 6.06 22.48 -1.09
C VAL A 93 5.55 21.07 -1.44
N LEU A 94 4.25 20.92 -1.70
CA LEU A 94 3.67 19.64 -2.10
C LEU A 94 4.26 19.12 -3.43
N GLU A 95 4.41 19.98 -4.43
CA GLU A 95 5.04 19.64 -5.71
C GLU A 95 6.52 19.25 -5.53
N ALA A 96 7.22 19.93 -4.63
CA ALA A 96 8.60 19.58 -4.27
C ALA A 96 8.67 18.20 -3.59
N GLN A 97 7.85 17.97 -2.56
CA GLN A 97 7.72 16.67 -1.88
C GLN A 97 7.39 15.56 -2.88
N ALA A 98 6.56 15.82 -3.89
CA ALA A 98 6.24 14.86 -4.94
C ALA A 98 7.49 14.32 -5.66
N ARG A 99 8.55 15.12 -5.75
CA ARG A 99 9.81 14.80 -6.42
C ARG A 99 10.90 14.29 -5.47
N VAL A 100 11.03 14.86 -4.27
CA VAL A 100 12.17 14.59 -3.37
C VAL A 100 11.87 13.63 -2.22
N CYS A 101 10.60 13.52 -1.79
CA CYS A 101 10.20 12.60 -0.73
C CYS A 101 9.83 11.23 -1.33
N THR A 102 10.80 10.57 -1.97
CA THR A 102 10.66 9.24 -2.57
C THR A 102 11.89 8.37 -2.31
N GLY A 103 11.83 7.10 -2.66
CA GLY A 103 12.95 6.17 -2.40
C GLY A 103 14.23 6.51 -3.15
N PRO A 104 15.37 5.86 -2.81
CA PRO A 104 16.71 6.18 -3.29
C PRO A 104 16.89 6.10 -4.80
N MET A 105 16.03 5.36 -5.51
CA MET A 105 16.07 5.20 -6.97
C MET A 105 15.00 6.01 -7.72
N GLN A 106 14.03 6.59 -7.01
CA GLN A 106 12.86 7.25 -7.61
C GLN A 106 12.90 8.78 -7.47
N THR A 107 13.77 9.25 -6.59
CA THR A 107 13.94 10.67 -6.28
C THR A 107 14.43 11.43 -7.48
N ARG A 108 13.81 12.59 -7.70
CA ARG A 108 14.16 13.53 -8.76
C ARG A 108 14.54 14.85 -8.11
N PRO A 109 15.83 15.23 -8.11
CA PRO A 109 16.27 16.52 -7.58
C PRO A 109 15.46 17.69 -8.16
N LEU A 110 15.32 18.75 -7.37
CA LEU A 110 14.71 20.00 -7.83
C LEU A 110 15.68 20.76 -8.75
N SER A 111 15.13 21.51 -9.71
CA SER A 111 15.90 22.55 -10.39
C SER A 111 16.19 23.70 -9.42
N GLU A 112 17.12 24.58 -9.78
CA GLU A 112 17.45 25.75 -8.97
C GLU A 112 16.22 26.64 -8.72
N GLU A 113 15.49 27.01 -9.77
CA GLU A 113 14.26 27.79 -9.66
C GLU A 113 13.22 27.15 -8.72
N GLN A 114 13.07 25.82 -8.80
CA GLN A 114 12.16 25.08 -7.92
C GLN A 114 12.65 25.11 -6.47
N ALA A 115 13.95 24.90 -6.24
CA ALA A 115 14.53 24.93 -4.91
C ALA A 115 14.40 26.32 -4.27
N PHE A 116 14.74 27.38 -5.00
CA PHE A 116 14.57 28.76 -4.54
C PHE A 116 13.12 29.08 -4.21
N LYS A 117 12.18 28.74 -5.09
CA LYS A 117 10.74 28.96 -4.85
C LYS A 117 10.28 28.28 -3.58
N VAL A 118 10.69 27.03 -3.34
CA VAL A 118 10.29 26.26 -2.16
C VAL A 118 10.89 26.83 -0.88
N MET A 119 12.19 27.16 -0.88
CA MET A 119 12.86 27.73 0.28
C MET A 119 12.33 29.12 0.64
N ASP A 120 12.08 29.97 -0.36
CA ASP A 120 11.43 31.27 -0.17
C ASP A 120 10.02 31.11 0.42
N THR A 121 9.22 30.20 -0.14
CA THR A 121 7.87 29.90 0.37
C THR A 121 7.92 29.46 1.83
N ILE A 122 8.84 28.57 2.20
CA ILE A 122 9.04 28.13 3.58
C ILE A 122 9.44 29.31 4.47
N LEU A 123 10.42 30.13 4.05
CA LEU A 123 10.90 31.27 4.84
C LEU A 123 9.79 32.28 5.11
N ARG A 124 9.02 32.65 4.09
CA ARG A 124 7.88 33.57 4.19
C ARG A 124 6.78 32.99 5.09
N SER A 125 6.53 31.68 4.98
CA SER A 125 5.58 30.98 5.84
C SER A 125 5.97 31.04 7.32
N VAL A 126 7.24 30.76 7.65
CA VAL A 126 7.69 30.73 9.06
C VAL A 126 7.78 32.13 9.67
N ARG A 127 7.96 33.16 8.84
CA ARG A 127 7.88 34.58 9.25
C ARG A 127 6.44 35.09 9.42
N GLY A 128 5.44 34.28 9.10
CA GLY A 128 4.03 34.66 9.18
C GLY A 128 3.58 35.59 8.05
N GLU A 129 4.32 35.64 6.94
CA GLU A 129 3.99 36.47 5.78
C GLU A 129 2.93 35.83 4.88
N LEU A 130 2.71 34.51 5.00
CA LEU A 130 1.70 33.75 4.26
C LEU A 130 0.48 33.45 5.15
N LYS A 131 -0.72 33.47 4.57
CA LYS A 131 -1.99 33.23 5.28
C LYS A 131 -2.71 31.99 4.74
N ASP A 132 -3.49 31.36 5.61
CA ASP A 132 -4.41 30.25 5.28
C ASP A 132 -3.73 29.12 4.46
N GLU A 133 -4.26 28.80 3.27
CA GLU A 133 -3.80 27.72 2.39
C GLU A 133 -2.41 27.97 1.78
N GLU A 134 -1.86 29.18 1.92
CA GLU A 134 -0.49 29.50 1.52
C GLU A 134 0.52 29.14 2.60
N GLN A 135 0.09 28.92 3.85
CA GLN A 135 1.00 28.57 4.93
C GLN A 135 1.49 27.11 4.79
N VAL A 136 2.79 26.91 4.96
CA VAL A 136 3.41 25.59 5.00
C VAL A 136 3.16 24.97 6.37
N SER A 137 2.49 23.82 6.40
CA SER A 137 2.18 23.14 7.66
C SER A 137 3.41 22.50 8.30
N LYS A 138 3.37 22.26 9.62
CA LYS A 138 4.42 21.53 10.35
C LYS A 138 4.68 20.14 9.76
N ALA A 139 3.62 19.48 9.31
CA ALA A 139 3.71 18.18 8.65
C ALA A 139 4.47 18.25 7.30
N GLN A 140 4.21 19.28 6.50
CA GLN A 140 4.97 19.52 5.26
C GLN A 140 6.44 19.82 5.54
N LEU A 141 6.74 20.66 6.54
CA LEU A 141 8.11 20.95 6.96
C LEU A 141 8.86 19.69 7.36
N GLY A 142 8.26 18.87 8.25
CA GLY A 142 8.87 17.64 8.73
C GLY A 142 9.13 16.63 7.60
N ALA A 143 8.14 16.41 6.73
CA ALA A 143 8.31 15.50 5.59
C ALA A 143 9.34 16.00 4.56
N PHE A 144 9.32 17.29 4.25
CA PHE A 144 10.23 17.88 3.27
C PHE A 144 11.68 17.85 3.77
N PHE A 145 11.94 18.35 4.97
CA PHE A 145 13.30 18.38 5.51
C PHE A 145 13.85 16.98 5.79
N ALA A 146 13.04 16.03 6.27
CA ALA A 146 13.48 14.63 6.40
C ALA A 146 13.97 14.09 5.04
N GLY A 147 13.25 14.42 3.96
CA GLY A 147 13.67 14.03 2.62
C GLY A 147 14.94 14.72 2.15
N MET A 148 15.14 16.01 2.47
CA MET A 148 16.38 16.71 2.16
C MET A 148 17.57 16.10 2.92
N THR A 149 17.42 15.83 4.22
CA THR A 149 18.46 15.28 5.09
C THR A 149 18.90 13.88 4.66
N ILE A 150 17.95 12.95 4.47
CA ILE A 150 18.25 11.58 4.06
C ILE A 150 18.94 11.56 2.68
N ARG A 151 18.50 12.42 1.76
CA ARG A 151 19.13 12.56 0.44
C ARG A 151 20.56 13.05 0.52
N ALA A 152 20.87 13.95 1.44
CA ALA A 152 22.24 14.43 1.63
C ALA A 152 23.14 13.36 2.23
N ASN A 153 22.63 12.57 3.18
CA ASN A 153 23.44 11.62 3.95
C ASN A 153 23.62 10.25 3.29
N ALA A 154 22.54 9.67 2.76
CA ALA A 154 22.48 8.22 2.53
C ALA A 154 22.16 7.82 1.09
N PHE A 155 21.57 8.71 0.30
CA PHE A 155 21.15 8.35 -1.06
C PHE A 155 22.33 8.30 -2.04
N PRO A 156 22.23 7.49 -3.12
CA PRO A 156 23.22 7.49 -4.19
C PRO A 156 23.37 8.85 -4.86
N GLU A 157 24.56 9.18 -5.37
CA GLU A 157 24.90 10.49 -5.97
C GLU A 157 23.83 11.03 -6.94
N ALA A 158 23.28 10.16 -7.80
CA ALA A 158 22.25 10.53 -8.79
C ALA A 158 20.94 11.07 -8.17
N THR A 159 20.68 10.79 -6.90
CA THR A 159 19.47 11.22 -6.18
C THR A 159 19.75 12.08 -4.94
N GLN A 160 21.02 12.40 -4.68
CA GLN A 160 21.43 13.42 -3.73
C GLN A 160 21.03 14.83 -4.22
N TRP A 161 21.42 15.87 -3.48
CA TRP A 161 21.10 17.25 -3.85
C TRP A 161 21.67 17.62 -5.22
N SER A 162 20.89 18.35 -6.01
CA SER A 162 21.40 19.04 -7.20
C SER A 162 22.28 20.23 -6.79
N GLU A 163 23.05 20.76 -7.74
CA GLU A 163 23.79 22.02 -7.52
C GLU A 163 22.85 23.18 -7.18
N GLY A 164 21.69 23.24 -7.84
CA GLY A 164 20.66 24.25 -7.55
C GLY A 164 20.07 24.12 -6.14
N GLU A 165 19.87 22.89 -5.65
CA GLU A 165 19.43 22.65 -4.26
C GLU A 165 20.51 23.06 -3.25
N ARG A 166 21.79 22.74 -3.53
CA ARG A 166 22.93 23.19 -2.70
C ARG A 166 23.02 24.71 -2.66
N HIS A 167 22.91 25.37 -3.81
CA HIS A 167 22.93 26.83 -3.92
C HIS A 167 21.81 27.45 -3.09
N ALA A 168 20.56 27.01 -3.31
CA ALA A 168 19.41 27.51 -2.55
C ALA A 168 19.62 27.30 -1.04
N MET A 169 20.08 26.12 -0.61
CA MET A 169 20.31 25.86 0.81
C MET A 169 21.36 26.81 1.41
N ASN A 170 22.47 27.06 0.71
CA ASN A 170 23.51 27.98 1.19
C ASN A 170 23.00 29.41 1.41
N ILE A 171 22.04 29.87 0.58
CA ILE A 171 21.44 31.20 0.72
C ILE A 171 20.39 31.24 1.84
N PHE A 172 19.49 30.26 1.86
CA PHE A 172 18.31 30.32 2.73
C PHE A 172 18.55 29.76 4.13
N TRP A 173 19.44 28.78 4.31
CA TRP A 173 19.64 28.11 5.60
C TRP A 173 20.02 29.07 6.74
N PRO A 174 20.93 30.06 6.56
CA PRO A 174 21.24 31.03 7.62
C PRO A 174 20.04 31.87 8.08
N LEU A 175 19.04 32.06 7.20
CA LEU A 175 17.79 32.75 7.52
C LEU A 175 16.77 31.80 8.15
N LEU A 176 16.67 30.58 7.62
CA LEU A 176 15.75 29.55 8.07
C LEU A 176 16.08 29.07 9.48
N VAL A 177 17.35 28.80 9.80
CA VAL A 177 17.78 28.33 11.13
C VAL A 177 17.43 29.31 12.26
N ARG A 178 17.22 30.60 11.94
CA ARG A 178 16.83 31.64 12.91
C ARG A 178 15.31 31.74 13.12
N ALA A 179 14.52 31.21 12.18
CA ALA A 179 13.07 31.35 12.15
C ALA A 179 12.32 30.01 12.33
N LEU A 180 12.97 28.89 11.99
CA LEU A 180 12.39 27.57 12.11
C LEU A 180 12.30 27.14 13.59
N PRO A 181 11.27 26.36 13.97
CA PRO A 181 11.23 25.80 15.31
C PRO A 181 12.31 24.72 15.50
N PRO A 182 12.77 24.47 16.75
CA PRO A 182 13.92 23.59 17.02
C PRO A 182 13.78 22.15 16.52
N ASP A 183 12.57 21.60 16.54
CA ASP A 183 12.26 20.26 16.03
C ASP A 183 12.49 20.15 14.51
N VAL A 184 12.10 21.18 13.73
CA VAL A 184 12.35 21.22 12.28
C VAL A 184 13.83 21.44 11.98
N ILE A 185 14.53 22.26 12.78
CA ILE A 185 15.99 22.43 12.66
C ILE A 185 16.70 21.10 12.90
N PHE A 186 16.29 20.35 13.92
CA PHE A 186 16.79 19.00 14.16
C PHE A 186 16.55 18.05 12.98
N ILE A 187 15.34 18.05 12.40
CA ILE A 187 15.05 17.18 11.25
C ILE A 187 15.94 17.52 10.05
N ALA A 188 16.14 18.82 9.80
CA ALA A 188 16.93 19.33 8.69
C ALA A 188 18.44 19.10 8.90
N ASP A 189 18.94 19.25 10.12
CA ASP A 189 20.37 19.19 10.41
C ASP A 189 20.66 18.47 11.74
N PRO A 190 20.37 17.16 11.85
CA PRO A 190 20.45 16.40 13.11
C PRO A 190 21.85 16.40 13.74
N GLU A 191 22.89 16.48 12.91
CA GLU A 191 24.30 16.50 13.33
C GLU A 191 24.93 17.90 13.24
N GLY A 192 24.18 18.93 12.81
CA GLY A 192 24.66 20.31 12.78
C GLY A 192 25.72 20.59 11.71
N SER A 193 25.77 19.81 10.63
CA SER A 193 26.80 19.91 9.58
C SER A 193 26.27 19.72 8.15
N ILE A 194 25.02 19.27 7.98
CA ILE A 194 24.46 18.87 6.69
C ILE A 194 24.04 20.09 5.87
N MET A 195 23.43 21.07 6.54
CA MET A 195 22.84 22.25 5.91
C MET A 195 23.85 23.41 5.74
N GLY A 196 25.14 23.17 6.00
CA GLY A 196 26.24 24.10 5.78
C GLY A 196 26.63 24.89 7.04
N LEU A 197 25.81 25.86 7.45
CA LEU A 197 26.11 26.64 8.67
C LEU A 197 25.87 25.77 9.90
N GLY A 198 26.95 25.44 10.61
CA GLY A 198 26.86 24.58 11.77
C GLY A 198 25.98 25.16 12.88
N SER A 199 25.08 24.35 13.40
CA SER A 199 24.13 24.70 14.45
C SER A 199 24.19 23.68 15.58
N SER A 200 24.27 24.13 16.83
CA SER A 200 24.22 23.24 17.99
C SER A 200 22.81 22.72 18.29
N ILE A 201 21.77 23.28 17.64
CA ILE A 201 20.37 22.98 17.92
C ILE A 201 20.06 21.51 17.60
N GLY A 202 20.41 21.04 16.40
CA GLY A 202 20.13 19.66 15.98
C GLY A 202 20.82 18.60 16.86
N PRO A 203 22.14 18.68 17.08
CA PRO A 203 22.86 17.75 17.95
C PRO A 203 22.33 17.72 19.40
N GLN A 204 21.89 18.86 19.93
CA GLN A 204 21.39 18.97 21.31
C GLN A 204 19.89 18.73 21.44
N PHE A 205 19.15 18.59 20.34
CA PHE A 205 17.71 18.37 20.40
C PHE A 205 17.39 16.95 20.88
N VAL A 206 16.57 16.88 21.93
CA VAL A 206 16.13 15.64 22.59
C VAL A 206 14.61 15.48 22.59
N GLY A 207 13.86 16.40 21.98
CA GLY A 207 12.39 16.42 22.05
C GLY A 207 11.83 16.95 23.36
N ASN A 208 10.53 17.19 23.38
CA ASN A 208 9.77 17.67 24.54
C ASN A 208 9.00 16.51 25.20
N GLY A 209 9.52 16.01 26.32
CA GLY A 209 8.93 14.89 27.05
C GLY A 209 9.38 13.52 26.57
N THR A 210 8.90 12.47 27.23
CA THR A 210 9.38 11.10 27.03
C THR A 210 9.04 10.53 25.64
N SER A 211 7.84 10.83 25.14
CA SER A 211 7.38 10.33 23.83
C SER A 211 8.20 10.93 22.68
N GLU A 212 8.46 12.24 22.71
CA GLU A 212 9.32 12.88 21.70
C GLU A 212 10.78 12.45 21.84
N MET A 213 11.28 12.21 23.05
CA MET A 213 12.65 11.73 23.24
C MET A 213 12.89 10.37 22.58
N ARG A 214 11.95 9.43 22.69
CA ARG A 214 12.01 8.16 21.97
C ARG A 214 11.94 8.36 20.45
N LEU A 215 11.03 9.22 19.98
CA LEU A 215 10.87 9.54 18.57
C LEU A 215 12.13 10.20 17.97
N VAL A 216 12.76 11.11 18.70
CA VAL A 216 14.00 11.79 18.29
C VAL A 216 15.15 10.80 18.20
N GLY A 217 15.28 9.88 19.17
CA GLY A 217 16.26 8.80 19.09
C GLY A 217 16.09 7.94 17.83
N ALA A 218 14.85 7.53 17.54
CA ALA A 218 14.50 6.79 16.34
C ALA A 218 14.76 7.60 15.04
N LEU A 219 14.48 8.91 15.06
CA LEU A 219 14.69 9.81 13.92
C LEU A 219 16.17 9.98 13.58
N ARG A 220 17.08 9.96 14.54
CA ARG A 220 18.53 10.05 14.24
C ARG A 220 18.97 8.91 13.33
N GLU A 221 18.56 7.68 13.65
CA GLU A 221 18.84 6.50 12.83
C GLU A 221 18.20 6.62 11.44
N ILE A 222 16.91 6.99 11.38
CA ILE A 222 16.18 7.13 10.12
C ILE A 222 16.79 8.21 9.22
N LEU A 223 17.13 9.38 9.77
CA LEU A 223 17.70 10.51 9.03
C LEU A 223 19.14 10.24 8.55
N ALA A 224 19.83 9.29 9.17
CA ALA A 224 21.11 8.76 8.70
C ALA A 224 20.94 7.69 7.58
N GLY A 225 19.71 7.37 7.18
CA GLY A 225 19.42 6.33 6.19
C GLY A 225 19.29 4.93 6.77
N GLY A 226 19.26 4.80 8.10
CA GLY A 226 19.14 3.54 8.81
C GLY A 226 17.72 2.98 8.90
N HIS A 227 17.60 1.84 9.56
CA HIS A 227 16.35 1.11 9.78
C HIS A 227 16.20 0.75 11.25
N LEU A 228 14.96 0.71 11.72
CA LEU A 228 14.65 0.42 13.11
C LEU A 228 14.31 -1.06 13.34
N GLY A 229 14.55 -1.53 14.56
CA GLY A 229 14.07 -2.81 15.05
C GLY A 229 12.55 -2.84 15.26
N TYR A 230 11.99 -4.05 15.38
CA TYR A 230 10.55 -4.26 15.60
C TYR A 230 10.05 -3.57 16.88
N GLU A 231 10.75 -3.78 18.00
CA GLU A 231 10.36 -3.24 19.31
C GLU A 231 10.49 -1.71 19.36
N GLU A 232 11.50 -1.16 18.68
CA GLU A 232 11.70 0.29 18.58
C GLU A 232 10.56 0.97 17.84
N VAL A 233 10.20 0.46 16.65
CA VAL A 233 9.05 0.98 15.90
C VAL A 233 7.77 0.82 16.70
N GLN A 234 7.53 -0.36 17.29
CA GLN A 234 6.34 -0.61 18.09
C GLN A 234 6.24 0.38 19.28
N GLY A 235 7.35 0.59 20.01
CA GLY A 235 7.41 1.51 21.13
C GLY A 235 7.21 2.98 20.73
N VAL A 236 7.70 3.39 19.55
CA VAL A 236 7.42 4.74 19.00
C VAL A 236 5.95 4.88 18.62
N LEU A 237 5.38 3.89 17.92
CA LEU A 237 4.00 3.96 17.46
C LEU A 237 3.02 4.04 18.64
N ARG A 238 3.25 3.27 19.70
CA ARG A 238 2.44 3.30 20.92
C ARG A 238 2.54 4.63 21.68
N ASP A 239 3.69 5.29 21.67
CA ASP A 239 3.85 6.58 22.33
C ASP A 239 3.23 7.75 21.55
N VAL A 240 3.23 7.67 20.22
CA VAL A 240 2.96 8.83 19.35
C VAL A 240 1.56 8.81 18.73
N LEU A 241 1.04 7.62 18.39
CA LEU A 241 -0.21 7.49 17.63
C LEU A 241 -1.54 7.42 18.42
N PRO A 242 -1.60 7.24 19.75
CA PRO A 242 -2.85 7.39 20.53
C PRO A 242 -3.36 8.84 20.59
N LEU A 243 -3.53 9.49 19.43
CA LEU A 243 -3.55 10.95 19.29
C LEU A 243 -4.69 11.67 20.04
N LYS A 244 -5.71 10.96 20.57
CA LYS A 244 -6.73 11.47 21.50
C LYS A 244 -7.35 10.33 22.35
N LEU A 245 -7.17 10.38 23.67
CA LEU A 245 -8.16 9.88 24.63
C LEU A 245 -9.27 10.93 24.77
N GLU A 246 -10.47 10.52 25.18
CA GLU A 246 -11.71 11.31 25.23
C GLU A 246 -11.62 12.66 25.99
N ASP A 247 -10.52 12.93 26.70
CA ASP A 247 -10.26 14.14 27.49
C ASP A 247 -9.63 15.34 26.73
N GLY A 248 -9.54 15.29 25.40
CA GLY A 248 -9.19 16.48 24.60
C GLY A 248 -7.74 16.98 24.73
N LYS A 249 -6.87 16.29 25.47
CA LYS A 249 -5.41 16.53 25.45
C LYS A 249 -4.78 15.71 24.32
N SER A 250 -4.15 16.39 23.37
CA SER A 250 -3.32 15.75 22.34
C SER A 250 -2.14 15.03 23.00
N THR A 251 -1.61 13.98 22.37
CA THR A 251 -0.42 13.22 22.83
C THR A 251 0.88 14.03 22.92
N GLY A 252 0.82 15.35 22.66
CA GLY A 252 1.94 16.27 22.88
C GLY A 252 3.08 16.17 21.86
N VAL A 253 3.01 15.27 20.86
CA VAL A 253 4.08 15.08 19.88
C VAL A 253 3.92 16.00 18.67
N SER A 254 5.02 16.62 18.25
CA SER A 254 5.07 17.50 17.10
C SER A 254 4.73 16.78 15.79
N GLU A 255 3.81 17.37 15.03
CA GLU A 255 3.45 16.90 13.69
C GLU A 255 4.65 16.87 12.74
N SER A 256 5.66 17.73 12.95
CA SER A 256 6.88 17.74 12.13
C SER A 256 7.69 16.46 12.36
N LEU A 257 7.92 16.07 13.62
CA LEU A 257 8.66 14.86 14.00
C LEU A 257 7.93 13.61 13.53
N LEU A 258 6.61 13.53 13.75
CA LEU A 258 5.81 12.39 13.29
C LEU A 258 5.82 12.28 11.75
N SER A 259 5.71 13.39 11.03
CA SER A 259 5.78 13.39 9.57
C SER A 259 7.15 12.98 9.05
N ALA A 260 8.22 13.47 9.69
CA ALA A 260 9.59 13.09 9.40
C ALA A 260 9.82 11.60 9.62
N PHE A 261 9.28 11.02 10.69
CA PHE A 261 9.40 9.60 11.00
C PHE A 261 8.72 8.73 9.95
N LEU A 262 7.46 9.02 9.64
CA LEU A 262 6.68 8.27 8.66
C LEU A 262 7.31 8.34 7.25
N ILE A 263 7.77 9.53 6.85
CA ILE A 263 8.34 9.74 5.50
C ILE A 263 9.78 9.28 5.42
N GLY A 264 10.57 9.42 6.48
CA GLY A 264 11.94 8.94 6.52
C GLY A 264 12.01 7.42 6.36
N GLN A 265 11.21 6.65 7.12
CA GLN A 265 11.14 5.20 6.93
C GLN A 265 10.67 4.83 5.52
N ARG A 266 9.71 5.57 4.98
CA ARG A 266 9.24 5.37 3.60
C ARG A 266 10.35 5.58 2.58
N MET A 267 11.19 6.59 2.79
CA MET A 267 12.31 6.93 1.90
C MET A 267 13.43 5.90 1.99
N ASN A 268 13.72 5.37 3.19
CA ASN A 268 14.72 4.33 3.38
C ASN A 268 14.27 2.96 2.85
N ARG A 269 12.98 2.80 2.51
CA ARG A 269 12.28 1.54 2.14
C ARG A 269 12.12 0.63 3.34
N GLU A 270 10.90 0.59 3.85
CA GLU A 270 10.58 -0.11 5.09
C GLU A 270 11.03 -1.58 5.05
N THR A 271 11.67 -2.04 6.11
CA THR A 271 12.01 -3.47 6.26
C THR A 271 10.80 -4.30 6.68
N ASP A 272 10.90 -5.62 6.52
CA ASP A 272 9.89 -6.56 7.01
C ASP A 272 9.62 -6.41 8.52
N ARG A 273 10.65 -6.06 9.31
CA ARG A 273 10.53 -5.86 10.76
C ARG A 273 9.74 -4.60 11.09
N GLU A 274 10.03 -3.50 10.39
CA GLU A 274 9.33 -2.23 10.55
C GLU A 274 7.86 -2.39 10.11
N LEU A 275 7.61 -3.00 8.94
CA LEU A 275 6.25 -3.27 8.47
C LEU A 275 5.48 -4.20 9.42
N LYS A 276 6.14 -5.21 10.00
CA LYS A 276 5.53 -6.06 11.02
C LYS A 276 5.14 -5.23 12.26
N ALA A 277 6.00 -4.32 12.72
CA ALA A 277 5.70 -3.45 13.85
C ALA A 277 4.51 -2.53 13.56
N TYR A 278 4.46 -1.88 12.41
CA TYR A 278 3.29 -1.09 11.97
C TYR A 278 2.01 -1.92 11.92
N CYS A 279 2.11 -3.17 11.49
CA CYS A 279 0.95 -4.04 11.36
C CYS A 279 0.40 -4.44 12.74
N LEU A 280 1.27 -4.80 13.68
CA LEU A 280 0.88 -5.46 14.94
C LEU A 280 0.88 -4.52 16.16
N ALA A 281 1.35 -3.28 16.04
CA ALA A 281 1.58 -2.38 17.18
C ALA A 281 0.37 -2.21 18.12
N PHE A 282 -0.83 -2.23 17.54
CA PHE A 282 -2.10 -1.94 18.22
C PHE A 282 -3.01 -3.15 18.38
N ASP A 283 -2.55 -4.36 18.02
CA ASP A 283 -3.36 -5.57 18.15
C ASP A 283 -3.74 -5.85 19.62
N ASP A 284 -2.81 -5.61 20.55
CA ASP A 284 -3.04 -5.82 21.99
C ASP A 284 -4.00 -4.77 22.59
N GLU A 285 -3.99 -3.53 22.07
CA GLU A 285 -4.80 -2.42 22.57
C GLU A 285 -6.26 -2.52 22.15
N LEU A 286 -6.52 -3.09 20.97
CA LEU A 286 -7.88 -3.28 20.45
C LEU A 286 -8.58 -4.52 21.03
N GLY A 287 -7.87 -5.32 21.83
CA GLY A 287 -8.33 -6.62 22.30
C GLY A 287 -8.40 -7.66 21.18
N PRO A 288 -8.77 -8.93 21.49
CA PRO A 288 -8.93 -9.94 20.45
C PRO A 288 -10.00 -9.49 19.46
N ALA A 289 -9.64 -9.49 18.17
CA ALA A 289 -10.56 -9.11 17.11
C ALA A 289 -11.86 -9.91 17.21
N PRO A 290 -13.03 -9.24 17.14
CA PRO A 290 -14.32 -9.90 17.27
C PRO A 290 -14.45 -11.03 16.24
N VAL A 291 -14.97 -12.17 16.69
CA VAL A 291 -15.23 -13.31 15.83
C VAL A 291 -16.59 -13.10 15.15
N ALA A 292 -16.59 -12.95 13.84
CA ALA A 292 -17.82 -12.93 13.07
C ALA A 292 -18.33 -14.36 12.87
N GLU A 293 -19.54 -14.61 13.35
CA GLU A 293 -20.30 -15.81 13.00
C GLU A 293 -20.93 -15.60 11.61
N LEU A 294 -20.33 -16.25 10.60
CA LEU A 294 -20.80 -16.23 9.22
C LEU A 294 -21.98 -17.19 9.07
N ASP A 295 -23.12 -16.87 9.67
CA ASP A 295 -24.34 -17.64 9.52
C ASP A 295 -24.90 -17.44 8.09
N PRO A 296 -25.35 -18.48 7.35
CA PRO A 296 -25.81 -18.34 5.96
C PRO A 296 -26.91 -17.28 5.78
N VAL A 297 -27.66 -17.01 6.85
CA VAL A 297 -28.80 -16.07 6.90
C VAL A 297 -28.35 -14.63 7.17
N THR A 298 -27.19 -14.41 7.80
CA THR A 298 -26.70 -13.10 8.23
C THR A 298 -25.61 -12.62 7.28
N VAL A 299 -25.90 -11.57 6.51
CA VAL A 299 -25.07 -10.89 5.52
C VAL A 299 -23.56 -11.25 5.48
N ASN A 300 -23.22 -12.24 4.64
CA ASN A 300 -21.92 -12.72 4.16
C ASN A 300 -21.46 -11.82 3.03
N LEU A 301 -21.44 -10.52 3.29
CA LEU A 301 -20.52 -9.65 2.60
C LEU A 301 -19.50 -9.31 3.69
N PRO A 302 -18.23 -9.75 3.59
CA PRO A 302 -17.21 -9.16 4.43
C PRO A 302 -17.26 -7.68 4.15
N CYS A 303 -17.86 -6.96 5.09
CA CYS A 303 -17.97 -5.54 5.02
C CYS A 303 -16.53 -5.04 5.11
N PHE A 304 -15.95 -4.64 3.98
CA PHE A 304 -14.86 -3.67 3.95
C PHE A 304 -15.43 -2.31 4.37
N MET A 305 -16.07 -2.24 5.53
CA MET A 305 -15.92 -1.04 6.32
C MET A 305 -14.46 -1.05 6.70
N VAL A 306 -13.70 -0.12 6.11
CA VAL A 306 -12.60 0.51 6.84
C VAL A 306 -13.20 0.79 8.21
N TRP A 307 -12.88 -0.05 9.20
CA TRP A 307 -13.60 -0.05 10.45
C TRP A 307 -13.54 1.36 11.02
N ASN A 308 -14.70 1.97 11.19
CA ASN A 308 -14.81 3.32 11.76
C ASN A 308 -14.20 3.39 13.18
N GLY A 309 -13.95 2.23 13.81
CA GLY A 309 -13.32 2.12 15.12
C GLY A 309 -11.80 2.16 15.15
N CYS A 310 -11.08 2.16 14.01
CA CYS A 310 -9.63 2.34 14.05
C CYS A 310 -9.32 3.83 14.28
N HIS A 311 -9.43 4.30 15.52
CA HIS A 311 -9.17 5.70 15.93
C HIS A 311 -7.83 6.23 15.39
N LEU A 312 -6.83 5.33 15.29
CA LEU A 312 -5.50 5.56 14.72
C LEU A 312 -5.51 6.03 13.26
N ARG A 313 -6.44 5.53 12.44
CA ARG A 313 -6.54 5.93 11.04
C ARG A 313 -7.19 7.30 10.90
N TYR A 314 -8.20 7.58 11.72
CA TYR A 314 -8.91 8.87 11.73
C TYR A 314 -8.04 10.01 12.24
N SER A 315 -7.22 9.75 13.25
CA SER A 315 -6.32 10.74 13.82
C SER A 315 -5.21 11.19 12.85
N LEU A 316 -4.82 10.33 11.92
CA LEU A 316 -3.80 10.62 10.91
C LEU A 316 -4.35 11.19 9.59
N ILE A 317 -5.66 11.39 9.44
CA ILE A 317 -6.24 11.92 8.19
C ILE A 317 -5.65 13.29 7.86
N GLY A 318 -5.66 14.22 8.82
CA GLY A 318 -5.09 15.57 8.63
C GLY A 318 -3.62 15.53 8.23
N LEU A 319 -2.83 14.71 8.94
CA LEU A 319 -1.41 14.54 8.66
C LEU A 319 -1.17 13.98 7.25
N ARG A 320 -1.88 12.91 6.86
CA ARG A 320 -1.77 12.29 5.53
C ARG A 320 -2.25 13.23 4.42
N GLU A 321 -3.22 14.09 4.69
CA GLU A 321 -3.66 15.14 3.76
C GLU A 321 -2.60 16.21 3.54
N GLN A 322 -1.82 16.57 4.56
CA GLN A 322 -0.73 17.53 4.46
C GLN A 322 0.49 16.94 3.76
N ILE A 323 0.87 15.70 4.10
CA ILE A 323 2.06 15.05 3.55
C ILE A 323 1.83 14.58 2.09
N LYS A 324 0.64 14.08 1.76
CA LYS A 324 0.24 13.50 0.45
C LYS A 324 1.14 12.40 -0.12
N LYS A 325 2.08 11.89 0.68
CA LYS A 325 2.83 10.66 0.41
C LYS A 325 2.23 9.49 1.18
N ARG A 326 2.49 8.27 0.70
CA ARG A 326 2.01 7.04 1.33
C ARG A 326 2.98 6.67 2.47
N PRO A 327 2.59 6.75 3.75
CA PRO A 327 3.43 6.29 4.86
C PRO A 327 3.45 4.76 4.94
N PRO A 328 4.36 4.16 5.73
CA PRO A 328 4.43 2.71 5.99
C PRO A 328 3.07 2.10 6.38
N LEU A 329 2.30 2.82 7.20
CA LEU A 329 0.97 2.41 7.62
C LEU A 329 0.03 2.10 6.43
N ALA A 330 0.17 2.82 5.31
CA ALA A 330 -0.66 2.62 4.11
C ALA A 330 -0.44 1.25 3.43
N THR A 331 0.72 0.62 3.67
CA THR A 331 0.98 -0.75 3.24
C THR A 331 0.30 -1.73 4.18
N THR A 332 0.53 -1.56 5.49
CA THR A 332 0.05 -2.49 6.52
C THR A 332 -1.46 -2.45 6.74
N GLU A 333 -2.13 -1.32 6.48
CA GLU A 333 -3.57 -1.15 6.66
C GLU A 333 -4.40 -2.09 5.76
N LYS A 334 -3.78 -2.68 4.72
CA LYS A 334 -4.42 -3.62 3.79
C LYS A 334 -4.59 -5.03 4.35
N VAL A 335 -3.83 -5.38 5.39
CA VAL A 335 -3.76 -6.72 5.98
C VAL A 335 -4.01 -6.68 7.49
N GLN A 336 -4.68 -5.61 7.95
CA GLN A 336 -5.20 -5.52 9.30
C GLN A 336 -6.35 -6.51 9.50
N GLN A 337 -6.39 -7.14 10.66
CA GLN A 337 -7.36 -8.19 10.99
C GLN A 337 -8.34 -7.67 12.03
N PHE A 338 -9.23 -6.77 11.61
CA PHE A 338 -10.21 -6.15 12.51
C PHE A 338 -11.35 -7.09 12.92
N ILE A 339 -11.58 -8.16 12.15
CA ILE A 339 -12.60 -9.17 12.40
C ILE A 339 -11.97 -10.52 12.08
N ARG A 340 -12.23 -11.52 12.92
CA ARG A 340 -11.79 -12.91 12.68
C ARG A 340 -12.94 -13.76 12.20
N ALA A 341 -12.66 -14.69 11.29
CA ALA A 341 -13.62 -15.72 10.92
C ALA A 341 -13.62 -16.86 11.94
N LYS A 342 -14.78 -17.46 12.24
CA LYS A 342 -14.89 -18.66 13.09
C LYS A 342 -14.29 -19.91 12.42
N GLY A 343 -14.26 -19.94 11.09
CA GLY A 343 -13.74 -21.04 10.28
C GLY A 343 -12.44 -20.68 9.58
N ARG A 344 -12.38 -20.98 8.28
CA ARG A 344 -11.22 -20.62 7.46
C ARG A 344 -11.13 -19.11 7.28
N GLU A 345 -9.94 -18.59 7.50
CA GLU A 345 -9.63 -17.18 7.33
C GLU A 345 -8.68 -16.96 6.16
N SER A 346 -9.04 -16.00 5.30
CA SER A 346 -8.28 -15.64 4.11
C SER A 346 -8.16 -14.13 3.98
N ILE A 347 -7.02 -13.64 3.49
CA ILE A 347 -6.82 -12.22 3.18
C ILE A 347 -6.45 -12.07 1.69
N VAL A 348 -7.06 -11.08 1.03
CA VAL A 348 -6.70 -10.66 -0.32
C VAL A 348 -6.27 -9.20 -0.31
N ALA A 349 -5.09 -8.89 -0.86
CA ALA A 349 -4.59 -7.52 -0.93
C ALA A 349 -4.08 -7.15 -2.34
N GLY A 350 -4.42 -5.94 -2.79
CA GLY A 350 -3.86 -5.38 -4.02
C GLY A 350 -2.52 -4.70 -3.79
N PHE A 351 -1.58 -4.80 -4.73
CA PHE A 351 -0.32 -4.04 -4.70
C PHE A 351 0.03 -3.40 -6.05
N TYR A 352 0.77 -2.29 -6.00
CA TYR A 352 1.18 -1.53 -7.19
C TYR A 352 2.68 -1.72 -7.50
N HIS A 353 3.54 -1.53 -6.50
CA HIS A 353 4.97 -1.75 -6.62
C HIS A 353 5.33 -3.18 -6.22
N GLU A 354 6.14 -3.85 -7.03
CA GLU A 354 6.58 -5.24 -6.83
C GLU A 354 7.30 -5.48 -5.49
N ALA A 355 7.93 -4.44 -4.94
CA ALA A 355 8.57 -4.50 -3.62
C ALA A 355 7.61 -4.84 -2.47
N TYR A 356 6.29 -4.79 -2.67
CA TYR A 356 5.29 -5.09 -1.65
C TYR A 356 4.61 -6.46 -1.81
N GLU A 357 5.00 -7.27 -2.79
CA GLU A 357 4.49 -8.65 -2.93
C GLU A 357 4.79 -9.48 -1.66
N GLU A 358 6.08 -9.73 -1.40
CA GLU A 358 6.53 -10.56 -0.28
C GLU A 358 6.21 -9.96 1.10
N PRO A 359 6.38 -8.64 1.34
CA PRO A 359 6.03 -8.07 2.63
C PRO A 359 4.55 -8.25 2.99
N LEU A 360 3.62 -8.10 2.03
CA LEU A 360 2.20 -8.31 2.30
C LEU A 360 1.90 -9.79 2.63
N LEU A 361 2.49 -10.74 1.89
CA LEU A 361 2.32 -12.17 2.18
C LEU A 361 2.92 -12.56 3.53
N MET A 362 4.08 -12.01 3.89
CA MET A 362 4.71 -12.18 5.19
C MET A 362 3.78 -11.68 6.31
N LEU A 363 3.19 -10.50 6.17
CA LEU A 363 2.24 -9.97 7.15
C LEU A 363 0.99 -10.85 7.28
N MET A 364 0.43 -11.34 6.16
CA MET A 364 -0.69 -12.28 6.20
C MET A 364 -0.33 -13.57 6.97
N LYS A 365 0.86 -14.15 6.73
CA LYS A 365 1.34 -15.31 7.49
C LYS A 365 1.47 -14.99 8.99
N ARG A 366 1.97 -13.80 9.34
CA ARG A 366 2.07 -13.34 10.74
C ARG A 366 0.71 -13.13 11.42
N ARG A 367 -0.35 -12.86 10.65
CA ARG A 367 -1.75 -12.85 11.14
C ARG A 367 -2.32 -14.24 11.39
N GLY A 368 -1.61 -15.30 11.02
CA GLY A 368 -2.07 -16.68 11.22
C GLY A 368 -3.23 -17.07 10.31
N VAL A 369 -3.44 -16.37 9.19
CA VAL A 369 -4.52 -16.74 8.25
C VAL A 369 -4.18 -18.04 7.50
N HIS A 370 -5.21 -18.75 7.07
CA HIS A 370 -5.09 -20.05 6.42
C HIS A 370 -4.65 -19.91 4.96
N SER A 371 -5.06 -18.82 4.32
CA SER A 371 -4.72 -18.50 2.93
C SER A 371 -4.54 -17.00 2.73
N GLY A 372 -3.59 -16.63 1.90
CA GLY A 372 -3.30 -15.23 1.56
C GLY A 372 -3.08 -15.09 0.07
N LEU A 373 -3.61 -14.02 -0.52
CA LEU A 373 -3.46 -13.71 -1.94
C LEU A 373 -3.11 -12.23 -2.10
N VAL A 374 -2.04 -11.96 -2.85
CA VAL A 374 -1.71 -10.63 -3.33
C VAL A 374 -1.89 -10.55 -4.84
N VAL A 375 -2.53 -9.48 -5.30
CA VAL A 375 -2.86 -9.27 -6.72
C VAL A 375 -2.24 -7.97 -7.20
N LYS A 376 -1.53 -8.02 -8.32
CA LYS A 376 -1.13 -6.83 -9.08
C LYS A 376 -2.26 -6.39 -10.00
N GLY A 377 -3.26 -5.72 -9.43
CA GLY A 377 -4.36 -5.13 -10.20
C GLY A 377 -4.02 -3.76 -10.80
N GLU A 378 -4.88 -3.28 -11.69
CA GLU A 378 -4.79 -1.92 -12.22
C GLU A 378 -4.76 -0.89 -11.09
N GLU A 379 -3.81 0.05 -11.13
CA GLU A 379 -3.62 1.08 -10.09
C GLU A 379 -3.44 0.52 -8.66
N GLY A 380 -3.07 -0.76 -8.53
CA GLY A 380 -2.91 -1.44 -7.24
C GLY A 380 -4.22 -1.92 -6.63
N ALA A 381 -5.28 -2.05 -7.43
CA ALA A 381 -6.54 -2.67 -7.03
C ALA A 381 -6.35 -4.16 -6.69
N LEU A 382 -7.28 -4.70 -5.91
CA LEU A 382 -7.35 -6.13 -5.58
C LEU A 382 -7.95 -6.98 -6.71
N SER A 383 -8.63 -6.36 -7.66
CA SER A 383 -9.30 -7.06 -8.76
C SER A 383 -8.38 -7.21 -9.97
N MET A 384 -8.39 -8.41 -10.55
CA MET A 384 -7.86 -8.71 -11.87
C MET A 384 -8.72 -8.04 -12.97
N THR A 385 -8.11 -7.80 -14.12
CA THR A 385 -8.74 -7.25 -15.33
C THR A 385 -8.88 -8.32 -16.41
N THR A 386 -9.88 -8.16 -17.26
CA THR A 386 -10.11 -8.96 -18.48
C THR A 386 -9.36 -8.40 -19.69
N ARG A 387 -8.67 -7.26 -19.54
CA ARG A 387 -7.96 -6.62 -20.65
C ARG A 387 -6.84 -7.50 -21.18
N LEU A 388 -6.67 -7.51 -22.51
CA LEU A 388 -5.54 -8.17 -23.15
C LEU A 388 -4.21 -7.57 -22.64
N ARG A 389 -3.25 -8.44 -22.37
CA ARG A 389 -1.90 -8.04 -21.97
C ARG A 389 -1.31 -7.07 -23.00
N SER A 390 -0.74 -5.96 -22.50
CA SER A 390 0.07 -5.09 -23.34
C SER A 390 1.42 -5.78 -23.62
N ALA A 391 1.72 -5.99 -24.90
CA ALA A 391 3.00 -6.55 -25.34
C ALA A 391 4.22 -5.68 -24.96
N ASN A 392 3.98 -4.40 -24.64
CA ASN A 392 5.03 -3.40 -24.38
C ASN A 392 5.39 -3.24 -22.89
N ALA A 393 4.81 -4.05 -21.99
CA ALA A 393 5.14 -4.01 -20.56
C ALA A 393 6.45 -4.76 -20.30
N SER A 394 7.60 -4.08 -20.44
CA SER A 394 8.93 -4.68 -20.34
C SER A 394 9.57 -4.58 -18.95
N LYS A 395 8.95 -3.90 -17.98
CA LYS A 395 9.56 -3.68 -16.66
C LYS A 395 8.61 -4.03 -15.49
N GLY A 396 9.03 -5.00 -14.69
CA GLY A 396 8.37 -5.44 -13.46
C GLY A 396 7.23 -6.45 -13.66
N LEU A 397 6.58 -6.82 -12.56
CA LEU A 397 5.47 -7.79 -12.59
C LEU A 397 4.29 -7.30 -13.48
N PRO A 398 3.64 -8.17 -14.27
CA PRO A 398 2.51 -7.78 -15.11
C PRO A 398 1.23 -7.53 -14.31
N VAL A 399 0.26 -6.83 -14.90
CA VAL A 399 -1.11 -6.77 -14.36
C VAL A 399 -1.71 -8.18 -14.40
N ASN A 400 -2.54 -8.53 -13.41
CA ASN A 400 -3.03 -9.89 -13.11
C ASN A 400 -1.99 -10.88 -12.57
N TYR A 401 -0.78 -10.41 -12.26
CA TYR A 401 0.15 -11.22 -11.47
C TYR A 401 -0.45 -11.49 -10.09
N CYS A 402 -0.51 -12.76 -9.71
CA CYS A 402 -1.04 -13.26 -8.47
C CYS A 402 0.03 -14.06 -7.74
N SER A 403 0.17 -13.82 -6.44
CA SER A 403 1.09 -14.54 -5.57
C SER A 403 0.40 -14.80 -4.24
N GLY A 404 0.63 -15.96 -3.65
CA GLY A 404 -0.15 -16.34 -2.48
C GLY A 404 0.32 -17.60 -1.80
N PHE A 405 -0.39 -17.94 -0.75
CA PHE A 405 -0.25 -19.22 -0.06
C PHE A 405 -1.62 -19.74 0.35
N ARG A 406 -1.71 -21.06 0.49
CA ARG A 406 -2.89 -21.76 1.02
C ARG A 406 -2.45 -22.93 1.88
N SER A 407 -3.19 -23.18 2.95
CA SER A 407 -2.98 -24.35 3.78
C SER A 407 -3.20 -25.62 2.96
N VAL A 408 -2.27 -26.57 3.10
CA VAL A 408 -2.40 -27.93 2.56
C VAL A 408 -2.63 -28.82 3.78
N GLY A 409 -3.68 -29.63 3.77
CA GLY A 409 -4.05 -30.44 4.94
C GLY A 409 -2.90 -31.32 5.49
N MET A 410 -2.92 -31.44 6.82
CA MET A 410 -2.07 -32.19 7.75
C MET A 410 -0.68 -31.63 8.08
N GLU A 411 -0.47 -31.49 9.39
CA GLU A 411 0.67 -30.93 10.13
C GLU A 411 2.02 -31.38 9.55
N SER A 412 2.73 -30.46 8.88
CA SER A 412 4.16 -30.62 8.67
C SER A 412 4.88 -29.88 9.79
N ALA A 413 5.66 -30.62 10.59
CA ALA A 413 6.36 -30.15 11.78
C ALA A 413 7.51 -29.15 11.49
N PHE A 414 7.54 -28.54 10.30
CA PHE A 414 8.65 -27.73 9.80
C PHE A 414 8.32 -26.25 9.61
N GLU A 415 7.06 -25.81 9.75
CA GLU A 415 6.70 -24.39 9.78
C GLU A 415 6.57 -23.86 11.21
N VAL A 416 7.03 -22.61 11.43
CA VAL A 416 7.17 -21.94 12.74
C VAL A 416 5.86 -21.87 13.56
N ASP A 417 4.72 -22.10 12.91
CA ASP A 417 3.37 -22.08 13.48
C ASP A 417 2.58 -23.40 13.27
N GLY A 418 3.24 -24.48 12.84
CA GLY A 418 2.63 -25.82 12.72
C GLY A 418 1.66 -26.01 11.53
N VAL A 419 1.50 -25.01 10.66
CA VAL A 419 0.60 -25.07 9.49
C VAL A 419 1.43 -25.20 8.21
N SER A 420 1.30 -26.33 7.51
CA SER A 420 1.92 -26.51 6.19
C SER A 420 1.23 -25.64 5.12
N ARG A 421 1.99 -24.77 4.44
CA ARG A 421 1.45 -23.87 3.42
C ARG A 421 2.09 -24.09 2.06
N GLN A 422 1.27 -24.33 1.04
CA GLN A 422 1.71 -24.28 -0.35
C GLN A 422 1.68 -22.83 -0.83
N SER A 423 2.86 -22.31 -1.22
CA SER A 423 2.97 -21.02 -1.90
C SER A 423 2.80 -21.19 -3.41
N PHE A 424 2.26 -20.17 -4.07
CA PHE A 424 2.08 -20.16 -5.53
C PHE A 424 2.34 -18.75 -6.09
N ARG A 425 2.75 -18.71 -7.35
CA ARG A 425 2.93 -17.49 -8.14
C ARG A 425 2.52 -17.77 -9.57
N LEU A 426 1.64 -16.95 -10.13
CA LEU A 426 1.15 -17.12 -11.51
C LEU A 426 0.67 -15.79 -12.10
N GLU A 427 0.71 -15.71 -13.43
CA GLU A 427 0.00 -14.68 -14.20
C GLU A 427 -1.35 -15.25 -14.64
N VAL A 428 -2.44 -14.54 -14.34
CA VAL A 428 -3.79 -14.99 -14.70
C VAL A 428 -4.27 -14.26 -15.94
N ASN A 429 -4.45 -14.99 -17.05
CA ASN A 429 -5.04 -14.45 -18.27
C ASN A 429 -6.51 -14.85 -18.36
N ALA A 430 -7.40 -13.87 -18.50
CA ALA A 430 -8.84 -14.12 -18.55
C ALA A 430 -9.25 -15.01 -19.75
N THR A 431 -8.52 -14.93 -20.86
CA THR A 431 -8.73 -15.75 -22.07
C THR A 431 -8.55 -17.24 -21.82
N ASP A 432 -7.68 -17.63 -20.89
CA ASP A 432 -7.42 -19.03 -20.55
C ASP A 432 -8.65 -19.68 -19.89
N TYR A 433 -9.56 -18.87 -19.38
CA TYR A 433 -10.80 -19.27 -18.73
C TYR A 433 -12.05 -18.93 -19.55
N GLY A 434 -11.88 -18.59 -20.83
CA GLY A 434 -12.97 -18.33 -21.77
C GLY A 434 -13.64 -16.96 -21.63
N PHE A 435 -12.97 -15.98 -21.03
CA PHE A 435 -13.45 -14.60 -21.00
C PHE A 435 -12.89 -13.79 -22.16
N GLU A 436 -13.79 -13.09 -22.87
CA GLU A 436 -13.40 -12.21 -23.95
C GLU A 436 -12.66 -10.96 -23.43
N PRO A 437 -11.56 -10.55 -24.09
CA PRO A 437 -10.85 -9.35 -23.68
C PRO A 437 -11.73 -8.11 -23.75
N THR A 438 -11.80 -7.38 -22.65
CA THR A 438 -12.60 -6.16 -22.54
C THR A 438 -11.82 -5.06 -21.84
N ASP A 439 -12.06 -3.82 -22.25
CA ASP A 439 -11.54 -2.67 -21.52
C ASP A 439 -12.20 -2.57 -20.14
N THR A 440 -11.46 -1.99 -19.19
CA THR A 440 -11.94 -1.79 -17.84
C THR A 440 -13.21 -0.93 -17.83
N PRO A 441 -14.34 -1.41 -17.27
CA PRO A 441 -15.61 -0.68 -17.31
C PRO A 441 -15.62 0.70 -16.64
N ARG A 442 -14.52 1.10 -15.96
CA ARG A 442 -14.35 2.39 -15.28
C ARG A 442 -13.85 3.51 -16.22
N THR A 443 -14.23 3.51 -17.49
CA THR A 443 -13.69 4.46 -18.48
C THR A 443 -14.07 5.92 -18.21
N ASP A 444 -15.19 6.20 -17.51
CA ASP A 444 -15.72 7.56 -17.32
C ASP A 444 -15.59 8.12 -15.89
N ARG A 445 -15.02 7.35 -14.95
CA ARG A 445 -14.92 7.70 -13.51
C ARG A 445 -16.26 8.04 -12.81
N SER A 446 -17.40 7.85 -13.47
CA SER A 446 -18.74 8.16 -12.96
C SER A 446 -19.18 7.13 -11.93
N VAL A 447 -19.62 7.59 -10.75
CA VAL A 447 -20.15 6.68 -9.73
C VAL A 447 -21.45 6.06 -10.17
N SER A 448 -22.38 6.87 -10.67
CA SER A 448 -23.69 6.42 -11.11
C SER A 448 -23.55 5.34 -12.17
N LYS A 449 -22.62 5.51 -13.12
CA LYS A 449 -22.38 4.52 -14.17
C LYS A 449 -21.79 3.23 -13.61
N ASN A 450 -20.86 3.31 -12.66
CA ASN A 450 -20.30 2.13 -11.99
C ASN A 450 -21.36 1.35 -11.20
N ILE A 451 -22.27 2.05 -10.52
CA ILE A 451 -23.40 1.43 -9.81
C ILE A 451 -24.33 0.73 -10.81
N GLU A 452 -24.70 1.41 -11.89
CA GLU A 452 -25.54 0.86 -12.96
C GLU A 452 -24.97 -0.45 -13.51
N LEU A 453 -23.69 -0.44 -13.92
CA LEU A 453 -23.02 -1.59 -14.50
C LEU A 453 -22.89 -2.74 -13.50
N GLY A 454 -22.60 -2.45 -12.24
CA GLY A 454 -22.52 -3.46 -11.17
C GLY A 454 -23.86 -4.12 -10.87
N LEU A 455 -24.94 -3.33 -10.78
CA LEU A 455 -26.28 -3.84 -10.55
C LEU A 455 -26.80 -4.63 -11.75
N ALA A 456 -26.61 -4.12 -12.97
CA ALA A 456 -26.94 -4.83 -14.20
C ALA A 456 -26.29 -6.21 -14.22
N ALA A 457 -25.00 -6.29 -13.90
CA ALA A 457 -24.28 -7.55 -13.79
C ALA A 457 -24.88 -8.46 -12.70
N LEU A 458 -25.18 -7.94 -11.51
CA LEU A 458 -25.81 -8.72 -10.42
C LEU A 458 -27.24 -9.19 -10.73
N HIS A 459 -27.93 -8.53 -11.66
CA HIS A 459 -29.20 -8.97 -12.24
C HIS A 459 -29.03 -10.08 -13.31
N GLY A 460 -27.80 -10.52 -13.58
CA GLY A 460 -27.51 -11.55 -14.58
C GLY A 460 -27.34 -11.00 -16.01
N GLN A 461 -27.32 -9.68 -16.22
CA GLN A 461 -27.06 -9.11 -17.54
C GLN A 461 -25.61 -9.39 -17.93
N LYS A 462 -25.42 -10.13 -19.03
CA LYS A 462 -24.09 -10.51 -19.52
C LYS A 462 -23.35 -9.30 -20.12
N GLY A 463 -22.02 -9.28 -19.99
CA GLY A 463 -21.15 -8.23 -20.49
C GLY A 463 -19.91 -8.05 -19.62
N ALA A 464 -19.07 -7.05 -19.94
CA ALA A 464 -17.75 -6.87 -19.31
C ALA A 464 -17.79 -6.78 -17.77
N ALA A 465 -18.81 -6.14 -17.19
CA ALA A 465 -18.97 -6.06 -15.74
C ALA A 465 -19.31 -7.42 -15.12
N TYR A 466 -20.23 -8.18 -15.73
CA TYR A 466 -20.58 -9.54 -15.32
C TYR A 466 -19.36 -10.46 -15.40
N ASP A 467 -18.67 -10.45 -16.54
CA ASP A 467 -17.51 -11.30 -16.79
C ASP A 467 -16.39 -11.02 -15.77
N ARG A 468 -16.11 -9.74 -15.49
CA ARG A 468 -15.10 -9.36 -14.50
C ARG A 468 -15.47 -9.78 -13.08
N ILE A 469 -16.75 -9.72 -12.69
CA ILE A 469 -17.20 -10.18 -11.37
C ILE A 469 -17.04 -11.70 -11.26
N VAL A 470 -17.52 -12.46 -12.25
CA VAL A 470 -17.40 -13.92 -12.27
C VAL A 470 -15.93 -14.34 -12.26
N PHE A 471 -15.12 -13.74 -13.13
CA PHE A 471 -13.68 -14.01 -13.23
C PHE A 471 -12.97 -13.76 -11.90
N ASN A 472 -13.20 -12.61 -11.26
CA ASN A 472 -12.56 -12.34 -9.98
C ASN A 472 -13.06 -13.25 -8.86
N ALA A 473 -14.37 -13.48 -8.73
CA ALA A 473 -14.92 -14.32 -7.68
C ALA A 473 -14.42 -15.77 -7.79
N GLY A 474 -14.55 -16.39 -8.97
CA GLY A 474 -14.15 -17.78 -9.17
C GLY A 474 -12.64 -18.01 -9.07
N ILE A 475 -11.83 -17.14 -9.67
CA ILE A 475 -10.37 -17.27 -9.60
C ILE A 475 -9.86 -17.04 -8.17
N VAL A 476 -10.35 -16.02 -7.46
CA VAL A 476 -9.93 -15.77 -6.07
C VAL A 476 -10.29 -16.95 -5.17
N ASP A 477 -11.51 -17.49 -5.29
CA ASP A 477 -11.92 -18.68 -4.52
C ASP A 477 -11.03 -19.89 -4.81
N HIS A 478 -10.72 -20.13 -6.09
CA HIS A 478 -9.83 -21.22 -6.49
C HIS A 478 -8.39 -21.05 -5.96
N LEU A 479 -7.82 -19.85 -6.11
CA LEU A 479 -6.46 -19.56 -5.68
C LEU A 479 -6.31 -19.62 -4.16
N LEU A 480 -7.29 -19.10 -3.43
CA LEU A 480 -7.33 -19.24 -1.98
C LEU A 480 -7.58 -20.69 -1.55
N GLY A 481 -8.08 -21.54 -2.44
CA GLY A 481 -8.37 -22.95 -2.20
C GLY A 481 -9.65 -23.15 -1.40
N CYS A 482 -10.65 -22.28 -1.57
CA CYS A 482 -11.95 -22.36 -0.91
C CYS A 482 -12.62 -23.73 -1.17
N GLU A 483 -13.39 -24.22 -0.18
CA GLU A 483 -14.07 -25.51 -0.29
C GLU A 483 -15.02 -25.53 -1.48
N GLY A 484 -14.91 -26.56 -2.33
CA GLY A 484 -15.67 -26.70 -3.57
C GLY A 484 -15.19 -25.80 -4.72
N ALA A 485 -14.00 -25.21 -4.61
CA ALA A 485 -13.35 -24.40 -5.65
C ALA A 485 -12.00 -25.02 -6.08
N GLU A 486 -11.80 -26.32 -5.86
CA GLU A 486 -10.59 -27.05 -6.23
C GLU A 486 -10.41 -27.09 -7.76
N ASP A 487 -11.51 -27.21 -8.50
CA ASP A 487 -11.55 -27.03 -9.95
C ASP A 487 -11.97 -25.59 -10.27
N VAL A 488 -11.15 -24.91 -11.06
CA VAL A 488 -11.39 -23.51 -11.44
C VAL A 488 -12.68 -23.34 -12.26
N SER A 489 -13.06 -24.31 -13.08
CA SER A 489 -14.29 -24.29 -13.86
C SER A 489 -15.50 -24.35 -12.96
N LEU A 490 -15.47 -25.22 -11.93
CA LEU A 490 -16.52 -25.30 -10.91
C LEU A 490 -16.61 -24.01 -10.09
N ALA A 491 -15.47 -23.41 -9.73
CA ALA A 491 -15.45 -22.12 -9.03
C ALA A 491 -16.10 -21.00 -9.86
N LEU A 492 -15.79 -20.94 -11.16
CA LEU A 492 -16.41 -19.99 -12.10
C LEU A 492 -17.91 -20.26 -12.26
N ASP A 493 -18.33 -21.51 -12.37
CA ASP A 493 -19.74 -21.88 -12.50
C ASP A 493 -20.54 -21.55 -11.24
N ARG A 494 -19.96 -21.74 -10.05
CA ARG A 494 -20.56 -21.28 -8.78
C ARG A 494 -20.75 -19.77 -8.75
N ALA A 495 -19.77 -19.01 -9.23
CA ALA A 495 -19.88 -17.55 -9.33
C ALA A 495 -20.98 -17.14 -10.33
N ARG A 496 -21.08 -17.81 -11.48
CA ARG A 496 -22.16 -17.61 -12.46
C ARG A 496 -23.52 -17.93 -11.85
N GLU A 497 -23.67 -19.09 -11.20
CA GLU A 497 -24.91 -19.52 -10.56
C GLU A 497 -25.36 -18.52 -9.48
N ALA A 498 -24.44 -18.04 -8.64
CA ALA A 498 -24.74 -17.08 -7.59
C ALA A 498 -25.33 -15.77 -8.14
N ILE A 499 -24.84 -15.31 -9.30
CA ILE A 499 -25.36 -14.13 -9.98
C ILE A 499 -26.68 -14.45 -10.70
N ASP A 500 -26.69 -15.49 -11.53
CA ASP A 500 -27.82 -15.82 -12.42
C ASP A 500 -29.08 -16.25 -11.66
N THR A 501 -28.92 -16.82 -10.46
CA THR A 501 -30.06 -17.14 -9.56
C THR A 501 -30.52 -15.95 -8.71
N GLY A 502 -29.86 -14.80 -8.81
CA GLY A 502 -30.14 -13.60 -8.00
C GLY A 502 -29.70 -13.70 -6.54
N LYS A 503 -29.04 -14.80 -6.12
CA LYS A 503 -28.52 -14.97 -4.74
C LYS A 503 -27.55 -13.84 -4.36
N ALA A 504 -26.64 -13.48 -5.26
CA ALA A 504 -25.66 -12.41 -5.06
C ALA A 504 -26.34 -11.04 -4.87
N LEU A 505 -27.29 -10.70 -5.74
CA LEU A 505 -28.06 -9.46 -5.64
C LEU A 505 -28.87 -9.41 -4.33
N LYS A 506 -29.57 -10.49 -3.98
CA LYS A 506 -30.32 -10.59 -2.73
C LYS A 506 -29.42 -10.38 -1.51
N ARG A 507 -28.18 -10.87 -1.53
CA ARG A 507 -27.19 -10.66 -0.46
C ARG A 507 -26.82 -9.19 -0.32
N LEU A 508 -26.53 -8.50 -1.44
CA LEU A 508 -26.25 -7.07 -1.45
C LEU A 508 -27.43 -6.24 -0.93
N LEU A 509 -28.65 -6.51 -1.40
CA LEU A 509 -29.84 -5.80 -0.94
C LEU A 509 -30.12 -6.03 0.55
N ASN A 510 -29.90 -7.25 1.05
CA ASN A 510 -30.03 -7.53 2.49
C ASN A 510 -28.96 -6.77 3.30
N TYR A 511 -27.73 -6.67 2.81
CA TYR A 511 -26.69 -5.84 3.43
C TYR A 511 -27.11 -4.37 3.56
N ILE A 512 -27.60 -3.77 2.47
CA ILE A 512 -28.08 -2.39 2.45
C ILE A 512 -29.25 -2.21 3.42
N LYS A 513 -30.21 -3.15 3.42
CA LYS A 513 -31.34 -3.14 4.34
C LYS A 513 -30.89 -3.21 5.81
N MET A 514 -29.91 -4.05 6.12
CA MET A 514 -29.39 -4.18 7.49
C MET A 514 -28.60 -2.94 7.90
N SER A 515 -27.76 -2.37 7.05
CA SER A 515 -26.96 -1.18 7.39
C SER A 515 -27.83 0.02 7.75
N HIS A 516 -29.04 0.14 7.18
CA HIS A 516 -30.01 1.16 7.54
C HIS A 516 -30.68 0.95 8.91
N LYS A 517 -30.72 -0.29 9.42
CA LYS A 517 -31.25 -0.57 10.76
C LYS A 517 -30.29 -0.22 11.89
N PHE A 518 -29.00 -0.14 11.59
CA PHE A 518 -27.92 0.11 12.57
C PHE A 518 -27.32 1.53 12.43
N LYS A 519 -28.06 2.48 11.84
CA LYS A 519 -27.65 3.89 11.73
C LYS A 519 -27.87 4.67 13.02
#